data_AF-A0A559L168-F1
#
_entry.id   AF-A0A559L168-F1
#
_cell.length_a   1.000
_cell.length_b   1.000
_cell.length_c   1.000
_cell.angle_alpha   90.00
_cell.angle_beta   90.00
_cell.angle_gamma   90.00
#
_symmetry.space_group_name_H-M   'P 1'
#
loop_
_entity.id
_entity.type
_entity.pdbx_description
1 polymer ?
#
loop_
_entity_poly.entity_id
_entity_poly.type
_entity_poly.pdbx_seq_one_letter_code
_entity_poly.pdbx_strand_id
1 'polypeptide(L)'
;MFGIPIEVSDNANGIIFANVHGPWSWFTQLFGLTALFDVCPADHLQRIRSDNGLCGKLDAYLESEGIDASRYPYAYLVTAAQFPGFRFNPATFWFLYSSDKVLQAIILEMNNVFGERHPYLVARELQKEEEHIHNMTQNDQVLQRAQIKTTWRKRFHVSPFNSRKGSYSILAKDPLGPGMQGFRGLDISITLSSSKGQPKLFANLFSEGEAIDPYRISILGRVGFVSSWFGSVLTILPRFMMQSTILFFMHNLHFWYRPEPLKDSIGRSANWIEKILEQVFREYLKYLVQRSTAPVTILYMPGGVPEASEETFISHSTCGPGDSACEIKIKVLTPIFYSRFVYYAHDSEAIFCEVAESCTLWTDKPEQLTRVFLKKGSPPIHASNLLDYMHFQLIKNLRRRPDKIERPLTSTNGHSSSVKGIDIRDFRMSSMDAFVLEHGDKELKIAYLRSVVRLFAADRIAMSSVGLLGMMELIGRVGVSWVLALLITETILGFS
;
A
#
# COMPACT_ATOMS: atom_id res chain seq x y z
N MET A 1 -7.57 18.70 10.35
CA MET A 1 -7.26 18.23 8.98
C MET A 1 -6.75 19.42 8.17
N PHE A 2 -6.04 19.17 7.07
CA PHE A 2 -5.62 20.20 6.11
C PHE A 2 -6.48 20.13 4.86
N GLY A 3 -6.84 21.29 4.33
CA GLY A 3 -7.55 21.44 3.07
C GLY A 3 -6.64 22.12 2.04
N ILE A 4 -6.43 21.51 0.88
CA ILE A 4 -5.43 21.92 -0.11
C ILE A 4 -6.09 21.97 -1.50
N PRO A 5 -6.12 23.13 -2.18
CA PRO A 5 -6.44 23.18 -3.60
C PRO A 5 -5.31 22.53 -4.39
N ILE A 6 -5.63 21.55 -5.23
CA ILE A 6 -4.61 20.65 -5.82
C ILE A 6 -3.78 21.37 -6.90
N GLU A 7 -4.33 22.43 -7.49
CA GLU A 7 -3.65 23.32 -8.45
C GLU A 7 -2.48 24.11 -7.84
N VAL A 8 -2.39 24.23 -6.51
CA VAL A 8 -1.38 25.07 -5.85
C VAL A 8 -0.19 24.22 -5.41
N SER A 9 0.95 24.38 -6.10
CA SER A 9 2.23 23.80 -5.73
C SER A 9 3.06 24.79 -4.89
N ASP A 10 2.68 25.05 -3.64
CA ASP A 10 3.36 26.04 -2.81
C ASP A 10 3.85 25.52 -1.46
N ASN A 11 4.97 26.12 -1.02
CA ASN A 11 5.38 26.13 0.38
C ASN A 11 4.63 27.26 1.10
N ALA A 12 3.58 26.91 1.84
CA ALA A 12 2.80 27.89 2.58
C ALA A 12 3.52 28.28 3.89
N ASN A 13 4.42 29.26 3.80
CA ASN A 13 5.08 29.92 4.93
C ASN A 13 5.83 28.95 5.89
N GLY A 14 6.31 27.80 5.40
CA GLY A 14 7.00 26.77 6.19
C GLY A 14 6.09 25.95 7.12
N ILE A 15 4.76 26.12 7.04
CA ILE A 15 3.79 25.36 7.84
C ILE A 15 3.36 24.10 7.09
N ILE A 16 3.01 24.25 5.82
CA ILE A 16 2.55 23.17 4.94
C ILE A 16 3.47 23.11 3.73
N PHE A 17 4.07 21.95 3.52
CA PHE A 17 4.72 21.61 2.26
C PHE A 17 3.79 20.70 1.47
N ALA A 18 3.34 21.15 0.30
CA ALA A 18 2.57 20.35 -0.64
C ALA A 18 3.33 20.27 -1.97
N ASN A 19 3.28 19.12 -2.64
CA ASN A 19 3.76 18.95 -4.02
C ASN A 19 5.28 19.11 -4.30
N VAL A 20 6.16 19.31 -3.31
CA VAL A 20 7.62 19.49 -3.56
C VAL A 20 8.44 18.28 -3.10
N HIS A 21 9.31 17.78 -3.98
CA HIS A 21 10.28 16.73 -3.67
C HIS A 21 11.58 17.32 -3.11
N GLY A 22 11.79 17.20 -1.79
CA GLY A 22 13.10 17.41 -1.18
C GLY A 22 13.89 16.10 -1.10
N PRO A 23 15.24 16.12 -1.24
CA PRO A 23 16.06 14.93 -1.07
C PRO A 23 15.90 14.35 0.34
N TRP A 24 15.77 13.02 0.40
CA TRP A 24 15.59 12.24 1.63
C TRP A 24 16.89 12.27 2.45
N SER A 25 17.02 13.24 3.37
CA SER A 25 18.13 13.31 4.31
C SER A 25 17.64 13.13 5.74
N TRP A 26 18.19 12.13 6.42
CA TRP A 26 17.92 11.87 7.83
C TRP A 26 18.37 13.05 8.73
N PHE A 27 19.36 13.82 8.30
CA PHE A 27 19.80 15.06 8.96
C PHE A 27 18.75 16.17 8.89
N THR A 28 18.06 16.34 7.75
CA THR A 28 16.97 17.33 7.62
C THR A 28 15.73 16.95 8.42
N GLN A 29 15.57 15.67 8.78
CA GLN A 29 14.43 15.18 9.55
C GLN A 29 14.64 15.36 11.07
N LEU A 30 15.88 15.32 11.55
CA LEU A 30 16.23 15.46 12.97
C LEU A 30 16.33 16.93 13.43
N PHE A 31 16.71 17.83 12.52
CA PHE A 31 16.82 19.28 12.76
C PHE A 31 15.80 20.10 11.95
N GLY A 32 14.69 19.47 11.53
CA GLY A 32 13.71 19.96 10.56
C GLY A 32 13.06 21.30 10.90
N LEU A 33 13.65 22.39 10.40
CA LEU A 33 13.09 23.74 10.42
C LEU A 33 12.37 24.12 9.11
N THR A 34 12.18 23.19 8.16
CA THR A 34 11.68 23.54 6.81
C THR A 34 10.21 23.24 6.55
N ALA A 35 9.57 22.30 7.27
CA ALA A 35 8.11 22.13 7.31
C ALA A 35 7.68 21.23 8.48
N LEU A 36 6.71 21.68 9.30
CA LEU A 36 6.17 20.88 10.41
C LEU A 36 5.07 19.90 9.97
N PHE A 37 4.38 20.22 8.88
CA PHE A 37 3.36 19.38 8.27
C PHE A 37 3.67 19.16 6.79
N ASP A 38 3.68 17.90 6.37
CA ASP A 38 4.00 17.49 5.00
C ASP A 38 2.81 16.76 4.37
N VAL A 39 2.51 17.11 3.12
CA VAL A 39 1.55 16.39 2.27
C VAL A 39 2.30 15.86 1.06
N CYS A 40 2.81 14.64 1.23
CA CYS A 40 3.57 13.96 0.19
C CYS A 40 2.64 13.32 -0.84
N PRO A 41 2.78 13.60 -2.16
CA PRO A 41 1.98 12.96 -3.19
C PRO A 41 2.07 11.42 -3.16
N ALA A 42 3.19 10.83 -2.73
CA ALA A 42 3.36 9.38 -2.60
C ALA A 42 2.34 8.72 -1.65
N ASP A 43 1.84 9.48 -0.68
CA ASP A 43 0.92 8.99 0.35
C ASP A 43 -0.56 9.00 -0.10
N HIS A 44 -0.80 9.40 -1.35
CA HIS A 44 -2.11 9.60 -1.94
C HIS A 44 -2.33 8.83 -3.24
N LEU A 45 -3.56 8.32 -3.47
CA LEU A 45 -3.98 7.55 -4.65
C LEU A 45 -2.96 6.49 -5.10
N GLN A 46 -2.74 6.29 -6.40
CA GLN A 46 -1.80 5.31 -6.93
C GLN A 46 -0.36 5.58 -6.44
N ARG A 47 0.45 4.53 -6.26
CA ARG A 47 1.85 4.66 -5.78
C ARG A 47 2.82 5.15 -6.84
N ILE A 48 2.39 5.15 -8.11
CA ILE A 48 3.19 5.56 -9.24
C ILE A 48 3.62 7.01 -9.03
N ARG A 49 4.87 7.30 -9.42
CA ARG A 49 5.38 8.66 -9.43
C ARG A 49 4.69 9.43 -10.55
N SER A 50 4.16 10.60 -10.21
CA SER A 50 3.55 11.53 -11.17
C SER A 50 4.37 12.82 -11.18
N ASP A 51 4.79 13.24 -12.36
CA ASP A 51 5.55 14.50 -12.52
C ASP A 51 4.68 15.73 -12.21
N ASN A 52 3.36 15.62 -12.39
CA ASN A 52 2.38 16.66 -12.06
C ASN A 52 1.87 16.56 -10.61
N GLY A 53 2.60 15.86 -9.73
CA GLY A 53 2.27 15.76 -8.32
C GLY A 53 0.89 15.15 -8.06
N LEU A 54 0.11 15.75 -7.16
CA LEU A 54 -1.24 15.30 -6.81
C LEU A 54 -2.25 15.40 -7.97
N CYS A 55 -2.15 16.40 -8.85
CA CYS A 55 -3.03 16.53 -10.03
C CYS A 55 -2.86 15.33 -10.96
N GLY A 56 -1.64 15.04 -11.41
CA GLY A 56 -1.44 13.91 -12.33
C GLY A 56 -1.79 12.55 -11.70
N LYS A 57 -1.76 12.42 -10.38
CA LYS A 57 -2.27 11.22 -9.69
C LYS A 57 -3.79 11.11 -9.72
N LEU A 58 -4.48 12.24 -9.59
CA LEU A 58 -5.93 12.30 -9.73
C LEU A 58 -6.32 11.96 -11.16
N ASP A 59 -5.65 12.53 -12.16
CA ASP A 59 -5.91 12.29 -13.58
C ASP A 59 -5.70 10.80 -13.91
N ALA A 60 -4.55 10.23 -13.54
CA ALA A 60 -4.26 8.81 -13.75
C ALA A 60 -5.27 7.88 -13.05
N TYR A 61 -5.79 8.28 -11.89
CA TYR A 61 -6.85 7.52 -11.22
C TYR A 61 -8.19 7.62 -11.97
N LEU A 62 -8.60 8.80 -12.40
CA LEU A 62 -9.84 9.00 -13.17
C LEU A 62 -9.81 8.25 -14.50
N GLU A 63 -8.69 8.31 -15.22
CA GLU A 63 -8.46 7.55 -16.44
C GLU A 63 -8.54 6.04 -16.21
N SER A 64 -8.00 5.56 -15.08
CA SER A 64 -8.10 4.14 -14.71
C SER A 64 -9.53 3.67 -14.41
N GLU A 65 -10.42 4.60 -14.04
CA GLU A 65 -11.87 4.36 -13.88
C GLU A 65 -12.66 4.63 -15.17
N GLY A 66 -11.99 4.96 -16.29
CA GLY A 66 -12.61 5.25 -17.58
C GLY A 66 -13.30 6.61 -17.65
N ILE A 67 -12.88 7.57 -16.81
CA ILE A 67 -13.44 8.92 -16.75
C ILE A 67 -12.41 9.90 -17.29
N ASP A 68 -12.86 10.77 -18.20
CA ASP A 68 -12.04 11.88 -18.69
C ASP A 68 -11.75 12.87 -17.54
N ALA A 69 -10.47 13.05 -17.24
CA ALA A 69 -9.99 13.96 -16.21
C ALA A 69 -10.40 15.41 -16.46
N SER A 70 -10.59 15.81 -17.73
CA SER A 70 -11.01 17.16 -18.13
C SER A 70 -12.38 17.56 -17.54
N ARG A 71 -13.18 16.57 -17.13
CA ARG A 71 -14.47 16.78 -16.47
C ARG A 71 -14.34 17.46 -15.11
N TYR A 72 -13.21 17.29 -14.42
CA TYR A 72 -12.97 17.82 -13.08
C TYR A 72 -11.71 18.70 -13.04
N PRO A 73 -11.75 19.89 -13.68
CA PRO A 73 -10.59 20.76 -13.76
C PRO A 73 -10.14 21.32 -12.40
N TYR A 74 -11.03 21.33 -11.40
CA TYR A 74 -10.74 21.81 -10.06
C TYR A 74 -10.94 20.71 -9.02
N ALA A 75 -10.00 20.59 -8.08
CA ALA A 75 -10.08 19.64 -6.98
C ALA A 75 -9.62 20.24 -5.65
N TYR A 76 -10.25 19.80 -4.56
CA TYR A 76 -9.91 20.19 -3.19
C TYR A 76 -9.70 18.96 -2.32
N LEU A 77 -8.47 18.81 -1.82
CA LEU A 77 -8.03 17.68 -1.01
C LEU A 77 -8.20 18.00 0.48
N VAL A 78 -8.84 17.11 1.23
CA VAL A 78 -8.93 17.17 2.68
C VAL A 78 -8.27 15.93 3.28
N THR A 79 -7.17 16.12 4.00
CA THR A 79 -6.33 15.03 4.52
C THR A 79 -5.90 15.27 5.97
N ALA A 80 -5.52 14.20 6.66
CA ALA A 80 -4.96 14.29 8.00
C ALA A 80 -3.57 14.97 7.98
N ALA A 81 -3.25 15.66 9.07
CA ALA A 81 -1.93 16.19 9.32
C ALA A 81 -0.91 15.07 9.47
N GLN A 82 0.20 15.12 8.75
CA GLN A 82 1.31 14.18 8.92
C GLN A 82 2.47 14.85 9.63
N PHE A 83 3.07 14.13 10.57
CA PHE A 83 4.25 14.56 11.31
C PHE A 83 5.46 13.74 10.85
N PRO A 84 6.68 14.30 10.94
CA PRO A 84 7.89 13.53 10.69
C PRO A 84 7.89 12.24 11.53
N GLY A 85 8.01 11.09 10.86
CA GLY A 85 8.02 9.77 11.52
C GLY A 85 6.66 9.22 11.97
N PHE A 86 5.58 10.02 11.94
CA PHE A 86 4.24 9.56 12.29
C PHE A 86 3.22 9.90 11.20
N ARG A 87 2.83 8.88 10.44
CA ARG A 87 1.86 8.99 9.35
C ARG A 87 0.64 8.12 9.64
N PHE A 88 -0.37 8.71 10.28
CA PHE A 88 -1.66 8.06 10.50
C PHE A 88 -2.77 8.87 9.86
N ASN A 89 -3.33 8.36 8.76
CA ASN A 89 -4.34 9.04 7.98
C ASN A 89 -5.46 8.04 7.59
N PRO A 90 -6.53 7.89 8.39
CA PRO A 90 -7.51 6.84 8.16
C PRO A 90 -8.38 7.07 6.91
N ALA A 91 -8.56 8.32 6.49
CA ALA A 91 -9.35 8.69 5.32
C ALA A 91 -8.92 10.05 4.75
N THR A 92 -8.91 10.15 3.43
CA THR A 92 -8.67 11.38 2.67
C THR A 92 -9.82 11.60 1.71
N PHE A 93 -10.24 12.86 1.54
CA PHE A 93 -11.39 13.25 0.74
C PHE A 93 -10.96 14.16 -0.39
N TRP A 94 -11.27 13.80 -1.63
CA TRP A 94 -11.03 14.62 -2.81
C TRP A 94 -12.35 15.15 -3.32
N PHE A 95 -12.61 16.43 -3.15
CA PHE A 95 -13.80 17.08 -3.71
C PHE A 95 -13.48 17.50 -5.14
N LEU A 96 -14.28 17.02 -6.09
CA LEU A 96 -14.08 17.23 -7.52
C LEU A 96 -15.15 18.17 -8.07
N TYR A 97 -14.70 19.22 -8.73
CA TYR A 97 -15.53 20.31 -9.21
C TYR A 97 -15.45 20.42 -10.73
N SER A 98 -16.57 20.77 -11.34
CA SER A 98 -16.68 21.08 -12.77
C SER A 98 -16.03 22.40 -13.15
N SER A 99 -15.92 22.69 -14.45
CA SER A 99 -15.52 24.01 -14.98
C SER A 99 -16.32 25.17 -14.39
N ASP A 100 -17.60 24.95 -14.10
CA ASP A 100 -18.50 25.93 -13.50
C ASP A 100 -18.35 26.03 -11.97
N LYS A 101 -17.31 25.38 -11.41
CA LYS A 101 -17.00 25.36 -9.98
C LYS A 101 -18.15 24.82 -9.11
N VAL A 102 -18.87 23.84 -9.64
CA VAL A 102 -19.92 23.10 -8.94
C VAL A 102 -19.39 21.72 -8.55
N LEU A 103 -19.60 21.33 -7.28
CA LEU A 103 -19.26 20.00 -6.78
C LEU A 103 -20.01 18.92 -7.55
N GLN A 104 -19.27 18.02 -8.20
CA GLN A 104 -19.81 16.94 -9.02
C GLN A 104 -19.46 15.54 -8.50
N ALA A 105 -18.33 15.37 -7.82
CA ALA A 105 -17.93 14.07 -7.30
C ALA A 105 -17.05 14.20 -6.06
N ILE A 106 -16.92 13.10 -5.32
CA ILE A 106 -15.98 12.96 -4.22
C ILE A 106 -15.23 11.63 -4.34
N ILE A 107 -13.92 11.62 -4.10
CA ILE A 107 -13.17 10.39 -3.89
C ILE A 107 -12.92 10.25 -2.39
N LEU A 108 -13.44 9.18 -1.80
CA LEU A 108 -13.08 8.75 -0.44
C LEU A 108 -11.92 7.76 -0.54
N GLU A 109 -10.70 8.23 -0.27
CA GLU A 109 -9.53 7.37 -0.13
C GLU A 109 -9.45 6.87 1.31
N MET A 110 -9.79 5.59 1.52
CA MET A 110 -9.63 4.95 2.83
C MET A 110 -8.24 4.33 2.93
N ASN A 111 -7.53 4.55 4.04
CA ASN A 111 -6.25 3.92 4.32
C ASN A 111 -6.34 3.03 5.55
N ASN A 112 -5.43 2.07 5.67
CA ASN A 112 -5.29 1.25 6.86
C ASN A 112 -3.87 1.33 7.45
N VAL A 113 -3.74 0.81 8.68
CA VAL A 113 -2.47 0.77 9.41
C VAL A 113 -1.41 -0.12 8.76
N PHE A 114 -1.79 -0.96 7.79
CA PHE A 114 -0.87 -1.82 7.04
C PHE A 114 -0.26 -1.11 5.84
N GLY A 115 -0.58 0.18 5.65
CA GLY A 115 -0.12 0.96 4.53
C GLY A 115 -0.80 0.61 3.22
N GLU A 116 -1.97 -0.04 3.24
CA GLU A 116 -2.82 -0.22 2.06
C GLU A 116 -3.81 0.94 1.95
N ARG A 117 -4.37 1.11 0.76
CA ARG A 117 -5.41 2.11 0.52
C ARG A 117 -6.40 1.68 -0.54
N HIS A 118 -7.60 2.24 -0.49
CA HIS A 118 -8.61 2.00 -1.51
C HIS A 118 -9.46 3.27 -1.71
N PRO A 119 -9.40 3.88 -2.91
CA PRO A 119 -10.27 4.98 -3.27
C PRO A 119 -11.67 4.49 -3.64
N TYR A 120 -12.68 5.21 -3.19
CA TYR A 120 -14.06 5.06 -3.65
C TYR A 120 -14.47 6.35 -4.34
N LEU A 121 -14.66 6.30 -5.66
CA LEU A 121 -15.22 7.42 -6.41
C LEU A 121 -16.75 7.42 -6.30
N VAL A 122 -17.30 8.56 -5.94
CA VAL A 122 -18.74 8.77 -5.82
C VAL A 122 -19.13 10.02 -6.60
N ALA A 123 -19.93 9.86 -7.64
CA ALA A 123 -20.53 10.97 -8.36
C ALA A 123 -21.80 11.48 -7.66
N ARG A 124 -22.05 12.78 -7.80
CA ARG A 124 -23.28 13.44 -7.36
C ARG A 124 -24.41 13.10 -8.35
N GLU A 125 -25.56 12.70 -7.81
CA GLU A 125 -26.76 12.38 -8.60
C GLU A 125 -27.57 13.66 -8.85
N LEU A 126 -27.18 14.47 -9.84
CA LEU A 126 -27.79 15.77 -10.12
C LEU A 126 -29.31 15.69 -10.41
N GLN A 127 -29.75 14.66 -11.14
CA GLN A 127 -31.16 14.49 -11.53
C GLN A 127 -32.11 14.32 -10.33
N LYS A 128 -31.69 13.61 -9.28
CA LYS A 128 -32.52 13.38 -8.09
C LYS A 128 -32.60 14.63 -7.21
N GLU A 129 -31.64 15.53 -7.30
CA GLU A 129 -31.66 16.81 -6.60
C GLU A 129 -32.59 17.81 -7.30
N GLU A 130 -32.60 17.85 -8.63
CA GLU A 130 -33.52 18.72 -9.39
C GLU A 130 -35.00 18.41 -9.10
N GLU A 131 -35.36 17.13 -8.99
CA GLU A 131 -36.70 16.68 -8.56
C GLU A 131 -37.02 17.08 -7.10
N HIS A 132 -36.01 17.13 -6.22
CA HIS A 132 -36.17 17.55 -4.82
C HIS A 132 -36.32 19.06 -4.69
N ILE A 133 -35.57 19.84 -5.48
CA ILE A 133 -35.58 21.30 -5.51
C ILE A 133 -36.93 21.82 -6.03
N HIS A 134 -37.54 21.15 -7.01
CA HIS A 134 -38.87 21.51 -7.53
C HIS A 134 -40.01 21.40 -6.50
N ASN A 135 -39.82 20.61 -5.44
CA ASN A 135 -40.80 20.42 -4.37
C ASN A 135 -40.56 21.32 -3.14
N MET A 136 -39.59 22.24 -3.19
CA MET A 136 -39.14 23.03 -2.04
C MET A 136 -39.49 24.52 -2.16
N THR A 137 -39.84 25.15 -1.04
CA THR A 137 -40.10 26.60 -0.92
C THR A 137 -38.84 27.43 -1.16
N GLN A 138 -38.96 28.59 -1.80
CA GLN A 138 -37.84 29.48 -2.20
C GLN A 138 -36.86 29.84 -1.07
N ASN A 139 -37.30 29.88 0.19
CA ASN A 139 -36.43 30.20 1.33
C ASN A 139 -35.48 29.06 1.73
N ASP A 140 -35.81 27.80 1.44
CA ASP A 140 -34.96 26.65 1.77
C ASP A 140 -33.82 26.45 0.75
N GLN A 141 -34.00 26.98 -0.47
CA GLN A 141 -33.04 26.87 -1.58
C GLN A 141 -31.75 27.68 -1.33
N VAL A 142 -31.82 28.78 -0.56
CA VAL A 142 -30.68 29.67 -0.30
C VAL A 142 -29.69 29.09 0.73
N LEU A 143 -30.15 28.18 1.60
CA LEU A 143 -29.33 27.60 2.68
C LEU A 143 -28.73 26.22 2.36
N GLN A 144 -29.22 25.52 1.34
CA GLN A 144 -28.78 24.16 1.08
C GLN A 144 -27.42 24.14 0.39
N ARG A 145 -26.40 23.63 1.10
CA ARG A 145 -25.10 23.33 0.51
C ARG A 145 -25.25 22.13 -0.41
N ALA A 146 -24.60 22.19 -1.57
CA ALA A 146 -24.44 21.02 -2.43
C ALA A 146 -23.93 19.84 -1.59
N GLN A 147 -24.55 18.68 -1.72
CA GLN A 147 -24.21 17.52 -0.90
C GLN A 147 -24.17 16.25 -1.74
N ILE A 148 -23.32 15.32 -1.34
CA ILE A 148 -23.23 14.00 -1.96
C ILE A 148 -23.64 12.98 -0.90
N LYS A 149 -24.73 12.27 -1.19
CA LYS A 149 -25.21 11.15 -0.37
C LYS A 149 -25.21 9.89 -1.21
N THR A 150 -24.39 8.91 -0.83
CA THR A 150 -24.43 7.60 -1.48
C THR A 150 -24.11 6.46 -0.53
N THR A 151 -24.46 5.24 -0.94
CA THR A 151 -24.18 4.00 -0.20
C THR A 151 -23.53 2.99 -1.13
N TRP A 152 -22.45 2.35 -0.68
CA TRP A 152 -21.74 1.33 -1.44
C TRP A 152 -21.30 0.18 -0.56
N ARG A 153 -20.95 -0.94 -1.20
CA ARG A 153 -20.48 -2.13 -0.49
C ARG A 153 -19.06 -1.91 0.05
N LYS A 154 -18.84 -2.26 1.31
CA LYS A 154 -17.51 -2.27 1.92
C LYS A 154 -16.63 -3.29 1.19
N ARG A 155 -15.51 -2.83 0.63
CA ARG A 155 -14.52 -3.69 -0.04
C ARG A 155 -13.17 -3.72 0.67
N PHE A 156 -12.91 -2.76 1.55
CA PHE A 156 -11.61 -2.53 2.18
C PHE A 156 -11.60 -2.88 3.69
N HIS A 157 -10.47 -3.39 4.18
CA HIS A 157 -10.27 -3.74 5.60
C HIS A 157 -9.51 -2.63 6.32
N VAL A 158 -10.24 -1.90 7.18
CA VAL A 158 -9.71 -0.72 7.88
C VAL A 158 -9.46 -1.01 9.36
N SER A 159 -10.14 -1.98 9.95
CA SER A 159 -10.12 -2.25 11.38
C SER A 159 -10.22 -3.75 11.67
N PRO A 160 -9.44 -4.27 12.63
CA PRO A 160 -9.48 -5.66 13.03
C PRO A 160 -10.80 -6.04 13.72
N PHE A 161 -11.60 -5.09 14.21
CA PHE A 161 -12.88 -5.39 14.84
C PHE A 161 -14.05 -5.44 13.83
N ASN A 162 -13.77 -5.17 12.55
CA ASN A 162 -14.78 -5.08 11.52
C ASN A 162 -14.44 -5.95 10.30
N SER A 163 -15.25 -7.00 10.08
CA SER A 163 -15.22 -7.79 8.85
C SER A 163 -15.33 -6.90 7.59
N ARG A 164 -14.87 -7.38 6.43
CA ARG A 164 -15.05 -6.69 5.14
C ARG A 164 -16.49 -6.75 4.60
N LYS A 165 -17.43 -7.42 5.28
CA LYS A 165 -18.84 -7.45 4.89
C LYS A 165 -19.57 -6.18 5.36
N GLY A 166 -20.63 -5.81 4.67
CA GLY A 166 -21.44 -4.62 4.97
C GLY A 166 -21.37 -3.54 3.89
N SER A 167 -21.83 -2.35 4.23
CA SER A 167 -21.85 -1.17 3.36
C SER A 167 -21.37 0.07 4.10
N TYR A 168 -20.77 0.99 3.36
CA TYR A 168 -20.54 2.35 3.80
C TYR A 168 -21.61 3.25 3.19
N SER A 169 -22.05 4.24 3.95
CA SER A 169 -22.80 5.37 3.43
C SER A 169 -22.09 6.65 3.81
N ILE A 170 -22.04 7.60 2.88
CA ILE A 170 -21.47 8.92 3.09
C ILE A 170 -22.54 9.98 2.90
N LEU A 171 -22.44 11.03 3.70
CA LEU A 171 -23.07 12.32 3.47
C LEU A 171 -21.95 13.36 3.57
N ALA A 172 -21.55 13.95 2.44
CA ALA A 172 -20.52 14.97 2.39
C ALA A 172 -21.11 16.26 1.83
N LYS A 173 -21.03 17.36 2.59
CA LYS A 173 -21.42 18.69 2.12
C LYS A 173 -20.24 19.39 1.47
N ASP A 174 -20.53 20.25 0.49
CA ASP A 174 -19.53 21.05 -0.20
C ASP A 174 -18.82 22.02 0.77
N PRO A 175 -17.50 21.88 0.97
CA PRO A 175 -16.75 22.73 1.88
C PRO A 175 -16.45 24.12 1.31
N LEU A 176 -16.56 24.35 -0.01
CA LEU A 176 -16.22 25.63 -0.65
C LEU A 176 -17.44 26.39 -1.16
N GLY A 177 -18.55 25.67 -1.38
CA GLY A 177 -19.79 26.26 -1.90
C GLY A 177 -19.69 26.74 -3.35
N PRO A 178 -20.75 27.39 -3.87
CA PRO A 178 -20.81 27.81 -5.26
C PRO A 178 -19.68 28.78 -5.62
N GLY A 179 -19.01 28.51 -6.74
CA GLY A 179 -17.92 29.35 -7.25
C GLY A 179 -16.59 29.19 -6.50
N MET A 180 -16.51 28.29 -5.50
CA MET A 180 -15.32 28.03 -4.69
C MET A 180 -14.71 29.29 -4.04
N GLN A 181 -15.54 30.28 -3.69
CA GLN A 181 -15.08 31.60 -3.25
C GLN A 181 -14.59 31.66 -1.79
N GLY A 182 -14.86 30.64 -0.98
CA GLY A 182 -14.39 30.61 0.40
C GLY A 182 -14.79 29.34 1.15
N PHE A 183 -14.02 28.99 2.17
CA PHE A 183 -14.27 27.80 2.98
C PHE A 183 -15.49 28.01 3.91
N ARG A 184 -16.51 27.16 3.76
CA ARG A 184 -17.78 27.20 4.53
C ARG A 184 -17.81 26.19 5.69
N GLY A 185 -16.72 25.48 5.94
CA GLY A 185 -16.64 24.42 6.95
C GLY A 185 -16.82 23.01 6.36
N LEU A 186 -16.19 22.04 7.00
CA LEU A 186 -16.34 20.62 6.69
C LEU A 186 -17.54 20.05 7.43
N ASP A 187 -18.29 19.19 6.74
CA ASP A 187 -19.34 18.36 7.31
C ASP A 187 -19.44 17.07 6.48
N ILE A 188 -18.83 16.01 7.00
CA ILE A 188 -18.76 14.71 6.36
C ILE A 188 -19.12 13.64 7.38
N SER A 189 -20.22 12.95 7.13
CA SER A 189 -20.69 11.82 7.93
C SER A 189 -20.49 10.51 7.17
N ILE A 190 -19.85 9.53 7.79
CA ILE A 190 -19.67 8.17 7.27
C ILE A 190 -20.34 7.19 8.23
N THR A 191 -21.27 6.39 7.72
CA THR A 191 -21.88 5.29 8.48
C THR A 191 -21.48 3.96 7.89
N LEU A 192 -20.90 3.09 8.71
CA LEU A 192 -20.67 1.68 8.41
C LEU A 192 -21.87 0.86 8.89
N SER A 193 -22.50 0.14 7.97
CA SER A 193 -23.60 -0.76 8.25
C SER A 193 -23.18 -2.22 8.07
N SER A 194 -23.72 -3.08 8.94
CA SER A 194 -23.58 -4.53 8.87
C SER A 194 -24.21 -5.09 7.58
N SER A 195 -23.89 -6.33 7.23
CA SER A 195 -24.59 -7.04 6.15
C SER A 195 -26.09 -7.22 6.42
N LYS A 196 -26.53 -7.07 7.67
CA LYS A 196 -27.94 -7.05 8.10
C LYS A 196 -28.58 -5.65 8.07
N GLY A 197 -27.90 -4.64 7.55
CA GLY A 197 -28.38 -3.25 7.49
C GLY A 197 -28.29 -2.45 8.80
N GLN A 198 -27.82 -3.05 9.89
CA GLN A 198 -27.69 -2.38 11.19
C GLN A 198 -26.44 -1.47 11.23
N PRO A 199 -26.56 -0.21 11.66
CA PRO A 199 -25.41 0.69 11.79
C PRO A 199 -24.45 0.17 12.88
N LYS A 200 -23.17 0.09 12.56
CA LYS A 200 -22.10 -0.39 13.45
C LYS A 200 -21.18 0.74 13.91
N LEU A 201 -20.88 1.67 13.02
CA LEU A 201 -20.00 2.78 13.31
C LEU A 201 -20.52 4.00 12.57
N PHE A 202 -20.61 5.10 13.30
CA PHE A 202 -20.91 6.41 12.77
C PHE A 202 -19.71 7.31 13.07
N ALA A 203 -19.11 7.88 12.03
CA ALA A 203 -18.02 8.83 12.15
C ALA A 203 -18.46 10.15 11.51
N ASN A 204 -18.32 11.24 12.25
CA ASN A 204 -18.60 12.57 11.76
C ASN A 204 -17.33 13.42 11.80
N LEU A 205 -17.04 14.09 10.71
CA LEU A 205 -15.95 15.03 10.57
C LEU A 205 -16.56 16.41 10.29
N PHE A 206 -16.45 17.30 11.27
CA PHE A 206 -16.96 18.66 11.20
C PHE A 206 -15.91 19.68 11.62
N SER A 207 -16.07 20.92 11.15
CA SER A 207 -15.23 22.05 11.57
C SER A 207 -15.67 22.57 12.94
N GLU A 208 -14.76 22.62 13.92
CA GLU A 208 -15.02 23.13 15.27
C GLU A 208 -14.71 24.63 15.41
N GLY A 209 -14.11 25.27 14.40
CA GLY A 209 -13.77 26.69 14.41
C GLY A 209 -13.45 27.25 13.02
N GLU A 210 -12.98 28.50 12.98
CA GLU A 210 -12.60 29.17 11.73
C GLU A 210 -11.36 28.53 11.10
N ALA A 211 -11.34 28.49 9.76
CA ALA A 211 -10.19 27.99 9.03
C ALA A 211 -9.03 28.99 9.12
N ILE A 212 -7.85 28.47 9.43
CA ILE A 212 -6.63 29.25 9.49
C ILE A 212 -6.01 29.30 8.10
N ASP A 213 -5.88 30.50 7.54
CA ASP A 213 -5.14 30.72 6.30
C ASP A 213 -3.62 30.78 6.61
N PRO A 214 -2.81 29.81 6.10
CA PRO A 214 -1.38 29.76 6.37
C PRO A 214 -0.61 30.93 5.77
N TYR A 215 -1.16 31.65 4.79
CA TYR A 215 -0.51 32.84 4.21
C TYR A 215 -0.70 34.08 5.07
N ARG A 216 -1.75 34.13 5.89
CA ARG A 216 -2.12 35.30 6.72
C ARG A 216 -1.68 35.20 8.18
N ILE A 217 -1.24 34.02 8.64
CA ILE A 217 -0.90 33.80 10.05
C ILE A 217 0.45 34.43 10.44
N SER A 218 0.44 35.15 11.57
CA SER A 218 1.64 35.74 12.19
C SER A 218 2.58 34.66 12.76
N ILE A 219 3.86 34.98 12.93
CA ILE A 219 4.87 34.03 13.44
C ILE A 219 4.47 33.46 14.81
N LEU A 220 3.98 34.30 15.73
CA LEU A 220 3.52 33.86 17.05
C LEU A 220 2.30 32.93 16.94
N GLY A 221 1.38 33.23 16.02
CA GLY A 221 0.26 32.35 15.70
C GLY A 221 0.70 30.99 15.18
N ARG A 222 1.76 30.93 14.36
CA ARG A 222 2.33 29.66 13.88
C ARG A 222 2.88 28.82 15.01
N VAL A 223 3.66 29.42 15.91
CA VAL A 223 4.23 28.71 17.07
C VAL A 223 3.12 28.19 17.98
N GLY A 224 2.09 29.01 18.25
CA GLY A 224 0.92 28.60 19.02
C GLY A 224 0.15 27.44 18.38
N PHE A 225 -0.09 27.53 17.06
CA PHE A 225 -0.74 26.47 16.29
C PHE A 225 0.05 25.16 16.41
N VAL A 226 1.34 25.17 16.09
CA VAL A 226 2.19 23.97 16.12
C VAL A 226 2.25 23.35 17.52
N SER A 227 2.42 24.18 18.55
CA SER A 227 2.51 23.70 19.94
C SER A 227 1.22 23.02 20.40
N SER A 228 0.06 23.48 19.93
CA SER A 228 -1.24 22.86 20.25
C SER A 228 -1.36 21.42 19.73
N TRP A 229 -0.64 21.06 18.67
CA TRP A 229 -0.66 19.71 18.10
C TRP A 229 0.24 18.72 18.83
N PHE A 230 1.31 19.20 19.49
CA PHE A 230 2.33 18.32 20.09
C PHE A 230 1.74 17.30 21.07
N GLY A 231 0.86 17.75 21.97
CA GLY A 231 0.18 16.86 22.93
C GLY A 231 -0.74 15.84 22.25
N SER A 232 -1.41 16.24 21.17
CA SER A 232 -2.25 15.32 20.39
C SER A 232 -1.39 14.25 19.73
N VAL A 233 -0.30 14.62 19.06
CA VAL A 233 0.60 13.67 18.38
C VAL A 233 1.17 12.63 19.32
N LEU A 234 1.69 13.07 20.48
CA LEU A 234 2.29 12.17 21.46
C LEU A 234 1.28 11.16 22.03
N THR A 235 0.00 11.55 22.08
CA THR A 235 -1.06 10.73 22.69
C THR A 235 -1.82 9.85 21.69
N ILE A 236 -1.71 10.04 20.37
CA ILE A 236 -2.46 9.26 19.37
C ILE A 236 -2.19 7.77 19.51
N LEU A 237 -0.92 7.33 19.45
CA LEU A 237 -0.59 5.90 19.47
C LEU A 237 -0.93 5.24 20.82
N PRO A 238 -0.57 5.81 21.98
CA PRO A 238 -1.00 5.26 23.28
C PRO A 238 -2.51 5.15 23.41
N ARG A 239 -3.26 6.19 23.00
CA ARG A 239 -4.74 6.16 23.02
C ARG A 239 -5.29 5.09 22.07
N PHE A 240 -4.75 4.98 20.87
CA PHE A 240 -5.14 3.95 19.90
C PHE A 240 -4.94 2.54 20.45
N MET A 241 -3.78 2.28 21.07
CA MET A 241 -3.49 0.98 21.70
C MET A 241 -4.43 0.72 22.88
N MET A 242 -4.62 1.69 23.77
CA MET A 242 -5.52 1.56 24.93
C MET A 242 -6.95 1.26 24.49
N GLN A 243 -7.49 1.99 23.51
CA GLN A 243 -8.84 1.78 22.99
C GLN A 243 -8.97 0.41 22.31
N SER A 244 -7.96 -0.02 21.55
CA SER A 244 -7.96 -1.35 20.92
C SER A 244 -7.96 -2.47 21.98
N THR A 245 -7.20 -2.30 23.07
CA THR A 245 -7.18 -3.24 24.21
C THR A 245 -8.53 -3.30 24.91
N ILE A 246 -9.18 -2.15 25.16
CA ILE A 246 -10.52 -2.08 25.76
C ILE A 246 -11.54 -2.81 24.87
N LEU A 247 -11.54 -2.55 23.56
CA LEU A 247 -12.44 -3.20 22.61
C LEU A 247 -12.24 -4.72 22.56
N PHE A 248 -11.00 -5.19 22.65
CA PHE A 248 -10.68 -6.61 22.61
C PHE A 248 -11.04 -7.32 23.92
N PHE A 249 -10.58 -6.81 25.08
CA PHE A 249 -10.73 -7.51 26.36
C PHE A 249 -12.03 -7.17 27.11
N MET A 250 -12.47 -5.92 27.11
CA MET A 250 -13.67 -5.52 27.86
C MET A 250 -14.95 -5.78 27.07
N HIS A 251 -14.92 -5.52 25.76
CA HIS A 251 -16.10 -5.70 24.90
C HIS A 251 -16.13 -7.04 24.15
N ASN A 252 -15.09 -7.87 24.29
CA ASN A 252 -14.99 -9.19 23.64
C ASN A 252 -15.34 -9.15 22.14
N LEU A 253 -14.95 -8.06 21.45
CA LEU A 253 -15.20 -7.93 20.03
C LEU A 253 -14.34 -8.93 19.26
N HIS A 254 -14.98 -9.61 18.30
CA HIS A 254 -14.29 -10.58 17.47
C HIS A 254 -13.16 -9.92 16.66
N PHE A 255 -11.97 -10.48 16.76
CA PHE A 255 -10.78 -10.03 16.04
C PHE A 255 -10.71 -10.71 14.67
N TRP A 256 -10.75 -9.89 13.62
CA TRP A 256 -10.59 -10.27 12.23
C TRP A 256 -9.15 -10.03 11.81
N TYR A 257 -8.48 -11.10 11.38
CA TYR A 257 -7.16 -10.97 10.75
C TYR A 257 -7.24 -10.19 9.45
N ARG A 258 -6.17 -9.42 9.17
CA ARG A 258 -6.02 -8.67 7.93
C ARG A 258 -6.06 -9.64 6.73
N PRO A 259 -7.01 -9.48 5.79
CA PRO A 259 -7.00 -10.18 4.52
C PRO A 259 -6.13 -9.43 3.50
N GLU A 260 -5.61 -10.13 2.50
CA GLU A 260 -4.86 -9.47 1.42
C GLU A 260 -5.74 -8.51 0.59
N PRO A 261 -5.13 -7.47 -0.02
CA PRO A 261 -5.81 -6.49 -0.86
C PRO A 261 -6.61 -7.14 -2.00
N LEU A 262 -7.68 -6.48 -2.44
CA LEU A 262 -8.32 -6.85 -3.71
C LEU A 262 -7.61 -6.22 -4.89
N LYS A 263 -7.95 -6.68 -6.11
CA LYS A 263 -7.48 -6.10 -7.37
C LYS A 263 -7.77 -4.58 -7.48
N ASP A 264 -8.87 -4.11 -6.91
CA ASP A 264 -9.28 -2.69 -6.93
C ASP A 264 -8.59 -1.87 -5.81
N SER A 265 -7.93 -2.54 -4.86
CA SER A 265 -7.23 -1.90 -3.75
C SER A 265 -5.74 -1.77 -4.07
N ILE A 266 -5.10 -0.80 -3.44
CA ILE A 266 -3.68 -0.53 -3.61
C ILE A 266 -2.95 -1.11 -2.39
N GLY A 267 -2.07 -2.07 -2.66
CA GLY A 267 -1.26 -2.73 -1.65
C GLY A 267 -0.25 -1.79 -0.98
N ARG A 268 0.41 -2.30 0.07
CA ARG A 268 1.47 -1.59 0.77
C ARG A 268 2.71 -1.37 -0.10
N SER A 269 3.55 -0.43 0.30
CA SER A 269 4.85 -0.23 -0.33
C SER A 269 5.79 -1.41 -0.03
N ALA A 270 6.59 -1.76 -1.03
CA ALA A 270 7.61 -2.79 -0.95
C ALA A 270 8.77 -2.32 -0.07
N ASN A 271 9.27 -3.20 0.78
CA ASN A 271 10.53 -2.97 1.47
C ASN A 271 11.71 -3.18 0.49
N TRP A 272 12.92 -2.85 0.91
CA TRP A 272 14.10 -2.93 0.03
C TRP A 272 14.40 -4.35 -0.47
N ILE A 273 14.11 -5.39 0.30
CA ILE A 273 14.26 -6.80 -0.12
C ILE A 273 13.25 -7.11 -1.23
N GLU A 274 12.00 -6.74 -1.01
CA GLU A 274 10.91 -6.95 -1.96
C GLU A 274 11.14 -6.18 -3.26
N LYS A 275 11.75 -4.99 -3.21
CA LYS A 275 12.17 -4.25 -4.41
C LYS A 275 13.22 -5.02 -5.23
N ILE A 276 14.24 -5.58 -4.57
CA ILE A 276 15.25 -6.40 -5.23
C ILE A 276 14.60 -7.66 -5.82
N LEU A 277 13.76 -8.35 -5.04
CA LEU A 277 13.10 -9.57 -5.50
C LEU A 277 12.08 -9.31 -6.61
N GLU A 278 11.42 -8.15 -6.62
CA GLU A 278 10.56 -7.72 -7.73
C GLU A 278 11.35 -7.59 -9.02
N GLN A 279 12.50 -6.91 -8.97
CA GLN A 279 13.38 -6.77 -10.14
C GLN A 279 13.81 -8.14 -10.67
N VAL A 280 14.23 -9.05 -9.79
CA VAL A 280 14.63 -10.40 -10.20
C VAL A 280 13.44 -11.19 -10.75
N PHE A 281 12.26 -11.08 -10.12
CA PHE A 281 11.06 -11.77 -10.56
C PHE A 281 10.58 -11.27 -11.92
N ARG A 282 10.66 -9.95 -12.17
CA ARG A 282 10.33 -9.31 -13.44
C ARG A 282 11.19 -9.87 -14.57
N GLU A 283 12.50 -9.89 -14.39
CA GLU A 283 13.43 -10.43 -15.40
C GLU A 283 13.23 -11.94 -15.59
N TYR A 284 12.96 -12.67 -14.49
CA TYR A 284 12.64 -14.09 -14.56
C TYR A 284 11.35 -14.36 -15.34
N LEU A 285 10.29 -13.58 -15.09
CA LEU A 285 9.02 -13.69 -15.80
C LEU A 285 9.20 -13.41 -17.29
N LYS A 286 9.91 -12.32 -17.63
CA LYS A 286 10.26 -11.98 -19.01
C LYS A 286 10.98 -13.13 -19.72
N TYR A 287 11.97 -13.73 -19.05
CA TYR A 287 12.69 -14.91 -19.54
C TYR A 287 11.76 -16.11 -19.79
N LEU A 288 10.82 -16.39 -18.89
CA LEU A 288 9.84 -17.46 -19.08
C LEU A 288 8.92 -17.21 -20.27
N VAL A 289 8.44 -15.97 -20.46
CA VAL A 289 7.58 -15.61 -21.60
C VAL A 289 8.31 -15.76 -22.92
N GLN A 290 9.55 -15.27 -23.00
CA GLN A 290 10.38 -15.37 -24.21
C GLN A 290 10.62 -16.83 -24.62
N ARG A 291 10.78 -17.74 -23.64
CA ARG A 291 10.98 -19.17 -23.87
C ARG A 291 9.69 -19.97 -24.04
N SER A 292 8.53 -19.35 -23.94
CA SER A 292 7.26 -20.05 -24.14
C SER A 292 7.09 -20.43 -25.61
N THR A 293 6.75 -21.71 -25.83
CA THR A 293 6.44 -22.25 -27.16
C THR A 293 5.04 -21.86 -27.64
N ALA A 294 4.20 -21.34 -26.75
CA ALA A 294 2.87 -20.86 -27.09
C ALA A 294 2.88 -19.35 -27.35
N PRO A 295 2.08 -18.83 -28.28
CA PRO A 295 1.93 -17.39 -28.48
C PRO A 295 1.18 -16.77 -27.29
N VAL A 296 1.93 -16.10 -26.40
CA VAL A 296 1.42 -15.50 -25.16
C VAL A 296 1.98 -14.09 -25.00
N THR A 297 1.09 -13.18 -24.60
CA THR A 297 1.40 -11.81 -24.20
C THR A 297 1.02 -11.64 -22.73
N ILE A 298 1.95 -11.23 -21.88
CA ILE A 298 1.69 -10.96 -20.46
C ILE A 298 1.76 -9.47 -20.19
N LEU A 299 0.68 -8.89 -19.70
CA LEU A 299 0.70 -7.57 -19.07
C LEU A 299 0.98 -7.75 -17.57
N TYR A 300 2.17 -7.36 -17.14
CA TYR A 300 2.63 -7.48 -15.76
C TYR A 300 2.52 -6.14 -15.03
N MET A 301 1.82 -6.14 -13.89
CA MET A 301 1.63 -4.99 -13.01
C MET A 301 2.31 -5.28 -11.66
N PRO A 302 3.43 -4.60 -11.33
CA PRO A 302 4.16 -4.83 -10.09
C PRO A 302 3.39 -4.31 -8.87
N GLY A 303 3.55 -4.99 -7.73
CA GLY A 303 2.93 -4.63 -6.47
C GLY A 303 3.86 -3.85 -5.56
N GLY A 304 3.49 -2.63 -5.18
CA GLY A 304 4.16 -1.90 -4.09
C GLY A 304 5.51 -1.25 -4.43
N VAL A 305 5.98 -1.29 -5.67
CA VAL A 305 7.25 -0.66 -6.11
C VAL A 305 6.91 0.60 -6.95
N PRO A 306 7.06 1.82 -6.39
CA PRO A 306 6.73 3.07 -7.09
C PRO A 306 7.53 3.33 -8.37
N GLU A 307 8.76 2.83 -8.41
CA GLU A 307 9.68 3.03 -9.53
C GLU A 307 9.39 2.08 -10.70
N ALA A 308 8.58 1.05 -10.48
CA ALA A 308 8.37 -0.02 -11.43
C ALA A 308 7.00 0.17 -12.11
N SER A 309 7.02 0.38 -13.43
CA SER A 309 5.81 0.55 -14.23
C SER A 309 5.26 -0.78 -14.72
N GLU A 310 4.01 -0.74 -15.18
CA GLU A 310 3.39 -1.83 -15.92
C GLU A 310 4.21 -2.12 -17.19
N GLU A 311 4.43 -3.39 -17.47
CA GLU A 311 5.26 -3.82 -18.61
C GLU A 311 4.59 -4.99 -19.33
N THR A 312 4.71 -5.00 -20.65
CA THR A 312 4.16 -6.06 -21.50
C THR A 312 5.27 -6.96 -22.01
N PHE A 313 5.20 -8.24 -21.70
CA PHE A 313 6.12 -9.27 -22.20
C PHE A 313 5.45 -10.05 -23.33
N ILE A 314 6.17 -10.27 -24.42
CA ILE A 314 5.65 -10.95 -25.61
C ILE A 314 6.55 -12.15 -25.92
N SER A 315 5.95 -13.32 -26.15
CA SER A 315 6.66 -14.54 -26.56
C SER A 315 7.21 -14.42 -27.99
N HIS A 316 8.30 -15.12 -28.30
CA HIS A 316 8.83 -15.18 -29.67
C HIS A 316 7.98 -16.04 -30.63
N SER A 317 7.07 -16.87 -30.09
CA SER A 317 6.19 -17.73 -30.86
C SER A 317 5.11 -16.91 -31.57
N THR A 318 5.02 -17.04 -32.90
CA THR A 318 4.01 -16.36 -33.70
C THR A 318 2.71 -17.15 -33.74
N CYS A 319 1.57 -16.45 -33.76
CA CYS A 319 0.28 -17.07 -33.99
C CYS A 319 0.22 -17.65 -35.41
N GLY A 320 -0.28 -18.89 -35.53
CA GLY A 320 -0.69 -19.46 -36.81
C GLY A 320 -1.93 -18.75 -37.35
N PRO A 321 -2.25 -18.91 -38.65
CA PRO A 321 -3.45 -18.32 -39.24
C PRO A 321 -4.71 -18.88 -38.56
N GLY A 322 -5.35 -18.05 -37.72
CA GLY A 322 -6.60 -18.37 -37.01
C GLY A 322 -6.51 -18.43 -35.48
N ASP A 323 -5.31 -18.38 -34.89
CA ASP A 323 -5.13 -18.44 -33.43
C ASP A 323 -4.86 -17.03 -32.88
N SER A 324 -5.69 -16.53 -31.96
CA SER A 324 -5.47 -15.22 -31.33
C SER A 324 -4.42 -15.33 -30.23
N ALA A 325 -3.45 -14.40 -30.20
CA ALA A 325 -2.45 -14.34 -29.14
C ALA A 325 -3.13 -14.27 -27.77
N CYS A 326 -2.72 -15.13 -26.84
CA CYS A 326 -3.33 -15.12 -25.52
C CYS A 326 -2.75 -13.99 -24.68
N GLU A 327 -3.52 -12.91 -24.53
CA GLU A 327 -3.20 -11.85 -23.58
C GLU A 327 -3.61 -12.28 -22.15
N ILE A 328 -2.67 -12.27 -21.22
CA ILE A 328 -2.85 -12.60 -19.81
C ILE A 328 -2.42 -11.39 -18.97
N LYS A 329 -3.25 -10.98 -18.02
CA LYS A 329 -2.92 -9.92 -17.06
C LYS A 329 -2.46 -10.56 -15.76
N ILE A 330 -1.31 -10.12 -15.24
CA ILE A 330 -0.76 -10.55 -13.96
C ILE A 330 -0.57 -9.30 -13.10
N LYS A 331 -1.35 -9.21 -12.02
CA LYS A 331 -1.25 -8.11 -11.05
C LYS A 331 -0.82 -8.64 -9.69
N VAL A 332 0.33 -8.15 -9.20
CA VAL A 332 0.75 -8.42 -7.82
C VAL A 332 -0.02 -7.49 -6.88
N LEU A 333 -0.84 -8.07 -6.01
CA LEU A 333 -1.73 -7.32 -5.11
C LEU A 333 -0.98 -6.75 -3.90
N THR A 334 0.10 -7.43 -3.50
CA THR A 334 0.90 -7.08 -2.33
C THR A 334 2.35 -7.52 -2.54
N PRO A 335 3.36 -6.70 -2.17
CA PRO A 335 4.77 -7.03 -2.38
C PRO A 335 5.25 -8.24 -1.57
N ILE A 336 4.47 -8.73 -0.60
CA ILE A 336 4.79 -9.97 0.12
C ILE A 336 4.89 -11.18 -0.82
N PHE A 337 4.21 -11.12 -1.98
CA PHE A 337 4.33 -12.12 -3.05
C PHE A 337 5.80 -12.40 -3.38
N TYR A 338 6.63 -11.38 -3.58
CA TYR A 338 8.03 -11.57 -3.98
C TYR A 338 8.83 -12.29 -2.90
N SER A 339 8.64 -11.90 -1.64
CA SER A 339 9.29 -12.56 -0.50
C SER A 339 8.85 -14.03 -0.38
N ARG A 340 7.56 -14.31 -0.62
CA ARG A 340 6.99 -15.67 -0.55
C ARG A 340 7.40 -16.55 -1.73
N PHE A 341 7.52 -15.97 -2.93
CA PHE A 341 7.82 -16.71 -4.16
C PHE A 341 9.13 -17.52 -4.02
N VAL A 342 10.14 -16.95 -3.38
CA VAL A 342 11.46 -17.58 -3.16
C VAL A 342 11.38 -18.83 -2.26
N TYR A 343 10.38 -18.94 -1.39
CA TYR A 343 10.20 -20.10 -0.52
C TYR A 343 9.70 -21.34 -1.28
N TYR A 344 9.03 -21.17 -2.42
CA TYR A 344 8.54 -22.29 -3.22
C TYR A 344 9.68 -22.93 -4.02
N ALA A 345 9.70 -24.27 -4.11
CA ALA A 345 10.66 -24.99 -4.93
C ALA A 345 10.30 -24.95 -6.44
N HIS A 346 9.00 -24.93 -6.74
CA HIS A 346 8.47 -24.92 -8.10
C HIS A 346 7.68 -23.63 -8.34
N ASP A 347 7.99 -22.97 -9.45
CA ASP A 347 7.33 -21.72 -9.88
C ASP A 347 5.85 -21.92 -10.21
N SER A 348 5.49 -23.02 -10.87
CA SER A 348 4.08 -23.36 -11.12
C SER A 348 3.29 -23.53 -9.82
N GLU A 349 3.82 -24.26 -8.83
CA GLU A 349 3.22 -24.36 -7.50
C GLU A 349 3.07 -22.98 -6.85
N ALA A 350 4.13 -22.18 -6.88
CA ALA A 350 4.14 -20.84 -6.30
C ALA A 350 3.00 -19.99 -6.86
N ILE A 351 2.88 -19.90 -8.18
CA ILE A 351 1.87 -19.08 -8.84
C ILE A 351 0.46 -19.58 -8.53
N PHE A 352 0.19 -20.88 -8.64
CA PHE A 352 -1.15 -21.40 -8.37
C PHE A 352 -1.55 -21.28 -6.89
N CYS A 353 -0.63 -21.52 -5.96
CA CYS A 353 -0.88 -21.32 -4.52
C CYS A 353 -1.11 -19.83 -4.21
N GLU A 354 -0.30 -18.94 -4.78
CA GLU A 354 -0.41 -17.50 -4.53
C GLU A 354 -1.64 -16.85 -5.19
N VAL A 355 -2.17 -17.43 -6.28
CA VAL A 355 -3.45 -17.01 -6.89
C VAL A 355 -4.65 -17.57 -6.13
N ALA A 356 -4.69 -18.88 -5.89
CA ALA A 356 -5.89 -19.56 -5.38
C ALA A 356 -6.00 -19.54 -3.85
N GLU A 357 -4.89 -19.71 -3.14
CA GLU A 357 -4.88 -19.87 -1.68
C GLU A 357 -4.49 -18.58 -0.97
N SER A 358 -3.31 -18.03 -1.27
CA SER A 358 -2.77 -16.85 -0.58
C SER A 358 -3.33 -15.53 -1.14
N CYS A 359 -3.87 -15.52 -2.37
CA CYS A 359 -4.31 -14.34 -3.16
C CYS A 359 -3.43 -13.11 -2.96
N THR A 360 -2.13 -13.29 -3.10
CA THR A 360 -1.16 -12.19 -3.22
C THR A 360 -0.97 -11.77 -4.68
N LEU A 361 -1.41 -12.63 -5.60
CA LEU A 361 -1.39 -12.44 -7.05
C LEU A 361 -2.81 -12.54 -7.61
N TRP A 362 -3.15 -11.67 -8.56
CA TRP A 362 -4.38 -11.73 -9.34
C TRP A 362 -4.05 -11.92 -10.82
N THR A 363 -4.87 -12.72 -11.49
CA THR A 363 -4.84 -12.87 -12.94
C THR A 363 -6.26 -12.95 -13.48
N ASP A 364 -6.44 -12.48 -14.72
CA ASP A 364 -7.71 -12.58 -15.44
C ASP A 364 -7.97 -14.01 -15.97
N LYS A 365 -6.91 -14.75 -16.35
CA LYS A 365 -6.98 -16.07 -16.99
C LYS A 365 -6.07 -17.09 -16.30
N PRO A 366 -6.44 -17.61 -15.13
CA PRO A 366 -5.57 -18.51 -14.35
C PRO A 366 -5.24 -19.83 -15.07
N GLU A 367 -6.15 -20.36 -15.87
CA GLU A 367 -5.95 -21.61 -16.61
C GLU A 367 -4.85 -21.50 -17.68
N GLN A 368 -4.68 -20.30 -18.24
CA GLN A 368 -3.70 -20.00 -19.30
C GLN A 368 -2.27 -19.86 -18.75
N LEU A 369 -2.09 -19.70 -17.42
CA LEU A 369 -0.77 -19.57 -16.80
C LEU A 369 0.12 -20.80 -16.98
N THR A 370 -0.48 -21.97 -17.20
CA THR A 370 0.27 -23.22 -17.50
C THR A 370 1.08 -23.13 -18.80
N ARG A 371 0.73 -22.21 -19.72
CA ARG A 371 1.50 -21.95 -20.96
C ARG A 371 2.86 -21.29 -20.70
N VAL A 372 3.01 -20.67 -19.53
CA VAL A 372 4.22 -19.94 -19.12
C VAL A 372 4.92 -20.71 -18.00
N PHE A 373 4.18 -21.05 -16.95
CA PHE A 373 4.65 -21.82 -15.81
C PHE A 373 4.40 -23.31 -16.01
N LEU A 374 5.26 -23.94 -16.81
CA LEU A 374 5.17 -25.37 -17.10
C LEU A 374 5.52 -26.20 -15.85
N LYS A 375 4.79 -27.31 -15.64
CA LYS A 375 5.18 -28.36 -14.68
C LYS A 375 6.41 -29.12 -15.21
N LYS A 376 7.57 -28.48 -15.22
CA LYS A 376 8.86 -29.13 -15.51
C LYS A 376 9.58 -29.42 -14.21
N GLY A 377 10.31 -30.54 -14.17
CA GLY A 377 11.22 -30.83 -13.06
C GLY A 377 12.31 -29.76 -12.99
N SER A 378 12.71 -29.37 -11.77
CA SER A 378 13.67 -28.28 -11.62
C SER A 378 15.03 -28.63 -12.24
N PRO A 379 15.76 -27.63 -12.76
CA PRO A 379 17.04 -27.85 -13.41
C PRO A 379 18.11 -28.34 -12.41
N PRO A 380 19.10 -29.12 -12.86
CA PRO A 380 20.28 -29.43 -12.05
C PRO A 380 21.13 -28.18 -11.79
N ILE A 381 21.92 -28.20 -10.71
CA ILE A 381 22.79 -27.08 -10.32
C ILE A 381 24.00 -27.03 -11.24
N HIS A 382 24.07 -26.03 -12.12
CA HIS A 382 25.26 -25.70 -12.89
C HIS A 382 25.84 -24.38 -12.38
N ALA A 383 26.78 -24.48 -11.43
CA ALA A 383 27.50 -23.31 -10.91
C ALA A 383 28.86 -23.21 -11.58
N SER A 384 29.20 -22.02 -12.09
CA SER A 384 30.54 -21.73 -12.63
C SER A 384 31.60 -21.61 -11.54
N ASN A 385 31.21 -21.21 -10.32
CA ASN A 385 32.11 -20.99 -9.18
C ASN A 385 31.73 -21.87 -7.98
N LEU A 386 32.74 -22.35 -7.25
CA LEU A 386 32.55 -23.11 -6.00
C LEU A 386 31.80 -22.30 -4.94
N LEU A 387 32.10 -21.00 -4.85
CA LEU A 387 31.46 -20.11 -3.88
C LEU A 387 29.97 -19.98 -4.17
N ASP A 388 29.58 -19.78 -5.43
CA ASP A 388 28.17 -19.73 -5.85
C ASP A 388 27.46 -21.06 -5.56
N TYR A 389 28.11 -22.19 -5.87
CA TYR A 389 27.58 -23.51 -5.54
C TYR A 389 27.24 -23.64 -4.04
N MET A 390 28.16 -23.23 -3.15
CA MET A 390 27.94 -23.31 -1.70
C MET A 390 26.79 -22.41 -1.24
N HIS A 391 26.65 -21.20 -1.81
CA HIS A 391 25.56 -20.28 -1.45
C HIS A 391 24.19 -20.80 -1.88
N PHE A 392 24.06 -21.27 -3.12
CA PHE A 392 22.80 -21.82 -3.61
C PHE A 392 22.46 -23.15 -2.94
N GLN A 393 23.46 -23.94 -2.56
CA GLN A 393 23.25 -25.14 -1.73
C GLN A 393 22.74 -24.79 -0.32
N LEU A 394 23.24 -23.70 0.28
CA LEU A 394 22.73 -23.19 1.55
C LEU A 394 21.27 -22.74 1.41
N ILE A 395 20.92 -21.98 0.37
CA ILE A 395 19.55 -21.54 0.09
C ILE A 395 18.63 -22.75 -0.07
N LYS A 396 19.04 -23.76 -0.84
CA LYS A 396 18.30 -25.01 -1.01
C LYS A 396 18.01 -25.68 0.33
N ASN A 397 19.02 -25.80 1.20
CA ASN A 397 18.88 -26.46 2.51
C ASN A 397 18.01 -25.68 3.50
N LEU A 398 18.01 -24.35 3.41
CA LEU A 398 17.22 -23.49 4.30
C LEU A 398 15.75 -23.38 3.88
N ARG A 399 15.45 -23.58 2.58
CA ARG A 399 14.13 -23.44 1.97
C ARG A 399 13.07 -24.33 2.60
N ARG A 400 11.86 -23.79 2.74
CA ARG A 400 10.65 -24.47 3.19
C ARG A 400 9.44 -23.88 2.49
N ARG A 401 8.38 -24.67 2.30
CA ARG A 401 7.10 -24.15 1.80
C ARG A 401 6.61 -23.05 2.74
N PRO A 402 6.19 -21.88 2.23
CA PRO A 402 5.70 -20.82 3.09
C PRO A 402 4.33 -21.21 3.67
N ASP A 403 4.06 -20.80 4.91
CA ASP A 403 2.77 -21.05 5.54
C ASP A 403 1.64 -20.38 4.75
N LYS A 404 0.47 -21.03 4.76
CA LYS A 404 -0.73 -20.50 4.13
C LYS A 404 -1.22 -19.26 4.87
N ILE A 405 -1.57 -18.22 4.12
CA ILE A 405 -2.20 -17.02 4.71
C ILE A 405 -3.64 -17.38 5.10
N GLU A 406 -3.88 -17.59 6.38
CA GLU A 406 -5.21 -17.92 6.90
C GLU A 406 -6.22 -16.78 6.69
N ARG A 407 -7.44 -17.13 6.29
CA ARG A 407 -8.56 -16.18 6.10
C ARG A 407 -9.81 -16.69 6.81
N PRO A 408 -10.06 -16.30 8.06
CA PRO A 408 -11.38 -16.50 8.64
C PRO A 408 -12.38 -15.57 7.92
N LEU A 409 -13.12 -16.13 6.95
CA LEU A 409 -14.19 -15.45 6.21
C LEU A 409 -15.46 -15.25 7.06
N THR A 410 -15.54 -15.96 8.18
CA THR A 410 -16.64 -16.02 9.13
C THR A 410 -16.09 -16.31 10.52
N SER A 411 -16.74 -15.78 11.56
CA SER A 411 -16.39 -16.00 12.97
C SER A 411 -16.53 -17.46 13.43
N THR A 412 -17.13 -18.31 12.59
CA THR A 412 -17.36 -19.74 12.81
C THR A 412 -16.31 -20.63 12.16
N ASN A 413 -15.44 -20.08 11.29
CA ASN A 413 -14.34 -20.86 10.72
C ASN A 413 -13.25 -20.95 11.79
N GLY A 414 -13.30 -22.01 12.60
CA GLY A 414 -12.18 -22.38 13.45
C GLY A 414 -10.91 -22.57 12.62
N HIS A 415 -9.75 -22.39 13.25
CA HIS A 415 -8.44 -22.66 12.64
C HIS A 415 -8.48 -24.01 11.92
N SER A 416 -8.52 -23.98 10.58
CA SER A 416 -8.39 -25.22 9.83
C SER A 416 -6.99 -25.70 10.13
N SER A 417 -6.87 -26.86 10.78
CA SER A 417 -5.60 -27.48 11.13
C SER A 417 -4.60 -27.30 10.01
N SER A 418 -3.52 -26.57 10.29
CA SER A 418 -2.35 -26.46 9.42
C SER A 418 -2.06 -27.85 8.86
N VAL A 419 -2.32 -28.04 7.57
CA VAL A 419 -1.83 -29.23 6.87
C VAL A 419 -0.32 -29.10 6.98
N LYS A 420 0.29 -29.90 7.86
CA LYS A 420 1.75 -29.97 7.99
C LYS A 420 2.31 -30.07 6.59
N GLY A 421 3.04 -29.02 6.17
CA GLY A 421 3.60 -28.93 4.84
C GLY A 421 4.37 -30.22 4.55
N ILE A 422 4.05 -30.86 3.44
CA ILE A 422 4.83 -31.98 2.92
C ILE A 422 6.27 -31.48 2.81
N ASP A 423 7.19 -32.25 3.39
CA ASP A 423 8.61 -31.94 3.41
C ASP A 423 9.19 -32.03 2.00
N ILE A 424 9.23 -30.90 1.29
CA ILE A 424 9.72 -30.78 -0.10
C ILE A 424 11.26 -30.72 -0.21
N ARG A 425 12.00 -31.13 0.84
CA ARG A 425 13.48 -31.18 0.81
C ARG A 425 14.05 -32.13 -0.25
N ASP A 426 13.25 -33.01 -0.82
CA ASP A 426 13.65 -33.94 -1.89
C ASP A 426 13.73 -33.32 -3.30
N PHE A 427 13.58 -32.01 -3.45
CA PHE A 427 13.62 -31.37 -4.77
C PHE A 427 14.80 -30.43 -5.01
N ARG A 428 15.12 -30.28 -6.30
CA ARG A 428 16.27 -29.60 -6.91
C ARG A 428 16.22 -28.07 -6.68
N MET A 429 17.21 -27.36 -7.21
CA MET A 429 17.28 -25.89 -7.15
C MET A 429 16.04 -25.25 -7.77
N SER A 430 15.58 -24.13 -7.20
CA SER A 430 14.47 -23.33 -7.75
C SER A 430 14.71 -22.98 -9.21
N SER A 431 13.67 -22.92 -10.04
CA SER A 431 13.78 -22.39 -11.40
C SER A 431 14.28 -20.94 -11.42
N MET A 432 13.85 -20.11 -10.44
CA MET A 432 14.31 -18.72 -10.31
C MET A 432 15.77 -18.64 -9.81
N ASP A 433 16.18 -19.52 -8.92
CA ASP A 433 17.58 -19.61 -8.46
C ASP A 433 18.50 -20.00 -9.63
N ALA A 434 18.06 -20.96 -10.45
CA ALA A 434 18.77 -21.37 -11.66
C ALA A 434 18.91 -20.22 -12.65
N PHE A 435 17.82 -19.46 -12.86
CA PHE A 435 17.85 -18.26 -13.68
C PHE A 435 18.87 -17.24 -13.16
N VAL A 436 18.85 -16.93 -11.86
CA VAL A 436 19.81 -15.98 -11.25
C VAL A 436 21.25 -16.49 -11.38
N LEU A 437 21.47 -17.79 -11.18
CA LEU A 437 22.80 -18.39 -11.28
C LEU A 437 23.34 -18.34 -12.70
N GLU A 438 22.53 -18.62 -13.72
CA GLU A 438 22.93 -18.68 -15.13
C GLU A 438 22.97 -17.31 -15.81
N HIS A 439 21.95 -16.47 -15.60
CA HIS A 439 21.71 -15.24 -16.36
C HIS A 439 21.89 -13.95 -15.54
N GLY A 440 21.99 -14.05 -14.21
CA GLY A 440 22.15 -12.87 -13.36
C GLY A 440 23.50 -12.19 -13.56
N ASP A 441 23.52 -10.86 -13.47
CA ASP A 441 24.76 -10.11 -13.33
C ASP A 441 25.35 -10.27 -11.91
N LYS A 442 26.65 -10.04 -11.72
CA LYS A 442 27.35 -10.19 -10.45
C LYS A 442 26.69 -9.38 -9.32
N GLU A 443 26.29 -8.14 -9.60
CA GLU A 443 25.61 -7.29 -8.60
C GLU A 443 24.24 -7.84 -8.23
N LEU A 444 23.45 -8.25 -9.23
CA LEU A 444 22.11 -8.83 -9.03
C LEU A 444 22.19 -10.14 -8.25
N LYS A 445 23.17 -11.01 -8.55
CA LYS A 445 23.39 -12.27 -7.81
C LYS A 445 23.68 -11.99 -6.34
N ILE A 446 24.59 -11.07 -6.03
CA ILE A 446 24.94 -10.73 -4.64
C ILE A 446 23.72 -10.14 -3.91
N ALA A 447 22.99 -9.23 -4.56
CA ALA A 447 21.79 -8.63 -4.00
C ALA A 447 20.69 -9.66 -3.72
N TYR A 448 20.46 -10.59 -4.66
CA TYR A 448 19.52 -11.71 -4.51
C TYR A 448 19.95 -12.63 -3.36
N LEU A 449 21.18 -13.13 -3.37
CA LEU A 449 21.69 -14.04 -2.34
C LEU A 449 21.57 -13.43 -0.94
N ARG A 450 21.99 -12.17 -0.76
CA ARG A 450 21.88 -11.46 0.51
C ARG A 450 20.43 -11.33 0.97
N SER A 451 19.53 -11.03 0.04
CA SER A 451 18.10 -10.88 0.30
C SER A 451 17.45 -12.19 0.73
N VAL A 452 17.69 -13.28 -0.02
CA VAL A 452 17.11 -14.60 0.25
C VAL A 452 17.65 -15.21 1.54
N VAL A 453 18.97 -15.17 1.75
CA VAL A 453 19.58 -15.67 3.01
C VAL A 453 19.05 -14.89 4.21
N ARG A 454 18.90 -13.57 4.09
CA ARG A 454 18.33 -12.74 5.16
C ARG A 454 16.87 -13.07 5.45
N LEU A 455 16.06 -13.32 4.44
CA LEU A 455 14.67 -13.77 4.62
C LEU A 455 14.61 -15.12 5.35
N PHE A 456 15.39 -16.10 4.89
CA PHE A 456 15.40 -17.43 5.49
C PHE A 456 15.98 -17.43 6.91
N ALA A 457 17.00 -16.61 7.19
CA ALA A 457 17.48 -16.39 8.53
C ALA A 457 16.38 -15.78 9.41
N ALA A 458 15.72 -14.71 8.95
CA ALA A 458 14.66 -14.06 9.70
C ALA A 458 13.49 -15.01 10.03
N ASP A 459 13.15 -15.91 9.12
CA ASP A 459 12.15 -16.95 9.36
C ASP A 459 12.54 -17.89 10.50
N ARG A 460 13.81 -18.32 10.56
CA ARG A 460 14.27 -19.27 11.58
C ARG A 460 14.50 -18.67 12.96
N ILE A 461 15.03 -17.44 13.03
CA ILE A 461 15.49 -16.86 14.31
C ILE A 461 14.74 -15.59 14.74
N ALA A 462 13.92 -15.01 13.87
CA ALA A 462 13.28 -13.71 14.12
C ALA A 462 11.78 -13.69 13.79
N MET A 463 11.09 -14.84 13.93
CA MET A 463 9.63 -14.96 13.70
C MET A 463 9.20 -14.39 12.34
N SER A 464 9.98 -14.65 11.29
CA SER A 464 9.73 -14.14 9.93
C SER A 464 9.81 -12.60 9.79
N SER A 465 10.31 -11.89 10.81
CA SER A 465 10.49 -10.44 10.81
C SER A 465 11.93 -10.04 10.51
N VAL A 466 12.16 -9.52 9.30
CA VAL A 466 13.47 -8.97 8.89
C VAL A 466 13.87 -7.75 9.73
N GLY A 467 12.88 -6.98 10.20
CA GLY A 467 13.11 -5.83 11.08
C GLY A 467 13.63 -6.28 12.45
N LEU A 468 13.02 -7.33 13.02
CA LEU A 468 13.47 -7.91 14.28
C LEU A 468 14.88 -8.48 14.16
N LEU A 469 15.18 -9.17 13.04
CA LEU A 469 16.53 -9.63 12.75
C LEU A 469 17.54 -8.47 12.72
N GLY A 470 17.19 -7.36 12.06
CA GLY A 470 18.02 -6.15 12.05
C GLY A 470 18.25 -5.55 13.44
N MET A 471 17.24 -5.59 14.31
CA MET A 471 17.37 -5.14 15.70
C MET A 471 18.28 -6.06 16.51
N MET A 472 18.15 -7.38 16.34
CA MET A 472 19.04 -8.37 16.98
C MET A 472 20.50 -8.18 16.53
N GLU A 473 20.72 -7.95 15.22
CA GLU A 473 22.04 -7.63 14.67
C GLU A 473 22.61 -6.34 15.27
N LEU A 474 21.79 -5.30 15.42
CA LEU A 474 22.20 -4.03 16.02
C LEU A 474 22.59 -4.22 17.49
N ILE A 475 21.76 -4.91 18.28
CA ILE A 475 22.05 -5.22 19.68
C ILE A 475 23.34 -6.03 19.81
N GLY A 476 23.52 -7.04 18.94
CA GLY A 476 24.74 -7.84 18.89
C GLY A 476 25.98 -6.99 18.58
N ARG A 477 25.90 -6.09 17.59
CA ARG A 477 27.02 -5.17 17.25
C ARG A 477 27.36 -4.23 18.40
N VAL A 478 26.35 -3.63 19.03
CA VAL A 478 26.55 -2.77 20.21
C VAL A 478 27.20 -3.56 21.33
N GLY A 479 26.76 -4.78 21.58
CA GLY A 479 27.36 -5.68 22.58
C GLY A 479 28.82 -6.02 22.28
N VAL A 480 29.15 -6.40 21.04
CA VAL A 480 30.53 -6.71 20.63
C VAL A 480 31.42 -5.47 20.73
N SER A 481 30.96 -4.31 20.25
CA SER A 481 31.68 -3.05 20.37
C SER A 481 31.91 -2.65 21.83
N TRP A 482 30.93 -2.88 22.70
CA TRP A 482 31.06 -2.64 24.14
C TRP A 482 32.12 -3.54 24.78
N VAL A 483 32.10 -4.84 24.47
CA VAL A 483 33.11 -5.80 24.97
C VAL A 483 34.51 -5.46 24.47
N LEU A 484 34.66 -5.12 23.18
CA LEU A 484 35.94 -4.69 22.63
C LEU A 484 36.45 -3.40 23.29
N ALA A 485 35.57 -2.44 23.55
CA ALA A 485 35.92 -1.21 24.26
C ALA A 485 36.38 -1.48 25.71
N LEU A 486 35.70 -2.39 26.42
CA LEU A 486 36.12 -2.83 27.75
C LEU A 486 37.50 -3.48 27.73
N LEU A 487 37.74 -4.44 26.82
CA LEU A 487 39.04 -5.11 26.67
C LEU A 487 40.16 -4.11 26.36
N ILE A 488 39.92 -3.13 25.47
CA ILE A 488 40.89 -2.08 25.17
C ILE A 488 41.18 -1.24 26.43
N THR A 489 40.14 -0.87 27.19
CA THR A 489 40.29 -0.08 28.42
C THR A 489 41.09 -0.84 29.49
N GLU A 490 40.82 -2.14 29.67
CA GLU A 490 41.58 -3.01 30.58
C GLU A 490 43.05 -3.14 30.15
N THR A 491 43.32 -3.31 28.84
CA THR A 491 44.70 -3.34 28.35
C THR A 491 45.43 -2.02 28.60
N ILE A 492 44.80 -0.87 28.35
CA ILE A 492 45.41 0.45 28.59
C ILE A 492 45.70 0.66 30.09
N LEU A 493 44.78 0.26 30.98
CA LEU A 493 44.98 0.34 32.43
C LEU A 493 46.04 -0.64 32.95
N GLY A 494 46.25 -1.77 32.28
CA GLY A 494 47.30 -2.73 32.62
C GLY A 494 48.72 -2.32 32.15
N PHE A 495 48.83 -1.31 31.29
CA PHE A 495 50.11 -0.73 30.84
C PHE A 495 50.50 0.58 31.57
N SER A 496 49.59 1.16 32.37
CA SER A 496 49.87 2.27 33.30
C SER A 496 50.19 1.74 34.69
#